data_AF-A0A806CIP4-F1
#
_entry.id   AF-A0A806CIP4-F1
#
_cell.length_a   1.000
_cell.length_b   1.000
_cell.length_c   1.000
_cell.angle_alpha   90.00
_cell.angle_beta   90.00
_cell.angle_gamma   90.00
#
_symmetry.space_group_name_H-M   'P 1'
#
loop_
_entity.id
_entity.type
_entity.pdbx_description
1 polymer ?
#
loop_
_entity_poly.entity_id
_entity_poly.type
_entity_poly.pdbx_seq_one_letter_code
_entity_poly.pdbx_strand_id
1 'polypeptide(L)'
;MGLALLGAVLLVWGWGGLLGAALAGWGCVLALLAVWGGDLLWAGRRVWLVAGGAAALLAGGVGWLFYQSPALGVWALLAATATAQALWLMAQPQARARLGGLRRHLQPWMLPLALAVLVRIPVPLWPEGFPLISLVQMLLISLAALLWGWGRVGVRIVLLAVLAFALGLGVELLGSQTGFPFGLYSYQGAPQPTIGGVPLIVPLGWFALVLSAHVLAGGRPWRTGLLVVAWDLGLEALMPAQGYWAWQDPNPLWYGAPIQNYLAWFAVGYAISWMYRRLGPRLHQDGAFAWAYRLEALFLPVGLALLGLWPAALLCGLAMNGLAWLEYLPLGGCGGLKRSRGQT
;
A
#
# COMPACT_ATOMS: atom_id res chain seq x y z
N MET A 1 -4.66 17.12 6.64
CA MET A 1 -4.95 15.72 7.02
C MET A 1 -6.32 15.57 7.67
N GLY A 2 -6.64 16.29 8.77
CA GLY A 2 -7.95 16.19 9.43
C GLY A 2 -9.16 16.41 8.51
N LEU A 3 -9.11 17.44 7.64
CA LEU A 3 -10.17 17.68 6.64
C LEU A 3 -10.35 16.50 5.68
N ALA A 4 -9.26 15.89 5.21
CA ALA A 4 -9.31 14.76 4.29
C ALA A 4 -9.97 13.54 4.93
N LEU A 5 -9.59 13.23 6.18
CA LEU A 5 -10.16 12.13 6.96
C LEU A 5 -11.64 12.35 7.25
N LEU A 6 -12.03 13.56 7.64
CA LEU A 6 -13.43 13.93 7.86
C LEU A 6 -14.25 13.75 6.58
N GLY A 7 -13.74 14.24 5.44
CA GLY A 7 -14.40 14.07 4.15
C GLY A 7 -14.56 12.60 3.76
N ALA A 8 -13.53 11.78 3.97
CA ALA A 8 -13.59 10.34 3.70
C ALA A 8 -14.65 9.64 4.57
N VAL A 9 -14.69 9.93 5.87
CA VAL A 9 -15.72 9.37 6.79
C VAL A 9 -17.13 9.77 6.34
N LEU A 10 -17.34 11.04 5.99
CA LEU A 10 -18.64 11.53 5.51
C LEU A 10 -19.09 10.86 4.21
N LEU A 11 -18.16 10.55 3.31
CA LEU A 11 -18.45 9.81 2.07
C LEU A 11 -18.80 8.35 2.36
N VAL A 12 -18.03 7.67 3.22
CA VAL A 12 -18.26 6.27 3.59
C VAL A 12 -19.61 6.07 4.30
N TRP A 13 -20.03 7.03 5.14
CA TRP A 13 -21.33 6.94 5.81
C TRP A 13 -22.51 7.37 4.94
N GLY A 14 -22.26 8.00 3.78
CA GLY A 14 -23.30 8.48 2.87
C GLY A 14 -23.90 9.83 3.23
N TRP A 15 -23.31 10.57 4.18
CA TRP A 15 -23.89 11.81 4.75
C TRP A 15 -23.30 13.07 4.08
N GLY A 16 -22.21 12.93 3.33
CA GLY A 16 -21.40 14.07 2.87
C GLY A 16 -21.63 14.57 1.44
N GLY A 17 -22.07 13.72 0.50
CA GLY A 17 -22.18 14.07 -0.93
C GLY A 17 -21.02 14.95 -1.45
N LEU A 18 -21.37 16.11 -2.01
CA LEU A 18 -20.42 17.14 -2.49
C LEU A 18 -19.51 17.72 -1.39
N LEU A 19 -20.01 17.87 -0.15
CA LEU A 19 -19.22 18.39 0.96
C LEU A 19 -18.14 17.38 1.40
N GLY A 20 -18.51 16.10 1.50
CA GLY A 20 -17.58 15.01 1.77
C GLY A 20 -16.49 14.94 0.71
N ALA A 21 -16.87 15.03 -0.57
CA ALA A 21 -15.93 15.08 -1.70
C ALA A 21 -15.02 16.32 -1.66
N ALA A 22 -15.55 17.50 -1.31
CA ALA A 22 -14.78 18.72 -1.16
C ALA A 22 -13.69 18.57 -0.09
N LEU A 23 -14.08 18.10 1.10
CA LEU A 23 -13.20 17.93 2.25
C LEU A 23 -12.16 16.85 1.99
N ALA A 24 -12.55 15.72 1.40
CA ALA A 24 -11.65 14.64 1.05
C ALA A 24 -10.61 15.07 0.00
N GLY A 25 -11.08 15.62 -1.12
CA GLY A 25 -10.22 16.02 -2.24
C GLY A 25 -9.27 17.16 -1.87
N TRP A 26 -9.82 18.31 -1.47
CA TRP A 26 -8.99 19.48 -1.16
C TRP A 26 -8.22 19.33 0.15
N GLY A 27 -8.73 18.56 1.11
CA GLY A 27 -8.00 18.25 2.34
C GLY A 27 -6.70 17.47 2.06
N CYS A 28 -6.69 16.60 1.05
CA CYS A 28 -5.48 15.92 0.57
C CYS A 28 -4.52 16.90 -0.09
N VAL A 29 -5.00 17.79 -0.97
CA VAL A 29 -4.18 18.82 -1.61
C VAL A 29 -3.51 19.72 -0.56
N LEU A 30 -4.28 20.22 0.40
CA LEU A 30 -3.75 21.05 1.49
C LEU A 30 -2.72 20.30 2.36
N ALA A 31 -2.91 18.99 2.58
CA ALA A 31 -1.91 18.17 3.27
C ALA A 31 -0.61 18.06 2.46
N LEU A 32 -0.69 17.87 1.14
CA LEU A 32 0.49 17.82 0.27
C LEU A 32 1.23 19.16 0.24
N LEU A 33 0.52 20.28 0.20
CA LEU A 33 1.12 21.62 0.28
C LEU A 33 1.81 21.85 1.63
N ALA A 34 1.21 21.37 2.72
CA ALA A 34 1.82 21.42 4.04
C ALA A 34 3.11 20.56 4.12
N VAL A 35 3.14 19.40 3.47
CA VAL A 35 4.36 18.57 3.37
C VAL A 35 5.43 19.27 2.53
N TRP A 36 5.04 19.94 1.44
CA TRP A 36 5.98 20.63 0.56
C TRP A 36 6.65 21.84 1.23
N GLY A 37 5.86 22.67 1.93
CA GLY A 37 6.33 23.97 2.43
C GLY A 37 5.65 24.45 3.71
N GLY A 38 5.24 23.55 4.61
CA GLY A 38 4.49 23.91 5.80
C GLY A 38 5.17 24.94 6.72
N ASP A 39 6.50 24.89 6.83
CA ASP A 39 7.30 25.89 7.54
C ASP A 39 7.24 27.27 6.87
N LEU A 40 7.26 27.33 5.55
CA LEU A 40 7.11 28.57 4.78
C LEU A 40 5.69 29.12 4.89
N LEU A 41 4.67 28.26 4.78
CA LEU A 41 3.28 28.62 5.00
C LEU A 41 3.06 29.17 6.41
N TRP A 42 3.70 28.55 7.41
CA TRP A 42 3.65 29.00 8.80
C TRP A 42 4.37 30.34 9.03
N ALA A 43 5.52 30.54 8.40
CA ALA A 43 6.23 31.82 8.42
C ALA A 43 5.38 32.94 7.80
N GLY A 44 4.66 32.64 6.71
CA GLY A 44 3.73 33.54 6.03
C GLY A 44 2.34 33.67 6.66
N ARG A 45 2.07 33.06 7.82
CA ARG A 45 0.71 32.91 8.38
C ARG A 45 -0.09 34.20 8.50
N ARG A 46 0.54 35.36 8.73
CA ARG A 46 -0.16 36.66 8.80
C ARG A 46 -0.80 37.04 7.46
N VAL A 47 -0.10 36.77 6.36
CA VAL A 47 -0.63 36.97 5.00
C VAL A 47 -1.80 36.01 4.75
N TRP A 48 -1.68 34.76 5.21
CA TRP A 48 -2.71 33.74 5.05
C TRP A 48 -3.95 33.94 5.93
N LEU A 49 -3.80 34.52 7.12
CA LEU A 49 -4.94 34.89 7.97
C LEU A 49 -5.76 36.01 7.33
N VAL A 50 -5.11 37.00 6.74
CA VAL A 50 -5.78 38.11 6.04
C VAL A 50 -6.37 37.64 4.70
N ALA A 51 -5.60 36.92 3.88
CA ALA A 51 -6.06 36.40 2.60
C ALA A 51 -7.15 35.32 2.76
N GLY A 52 -7.02 34.45 3.76
CA GLY A 52 -8.00 33.42 4.08
C GLY A 52 -9.30 34.00 4.64
N GLY A 53 -9.21 35.05 5.47
CA GLY A 53 -10.39 35.79 5.94
C GLY A 53 -11.13 36.49 4.80
N ALA A 54 -10.41 37.16 3.90
CA ALA A 54 -10.99 37.80 2.72
C ALA A 54 -11.62 36.78 1.75
N ALA A 55 -10.94 35.65 1.51
CA ALA A 55 -11.45 34.57 0.67
C ALA A 55 -12.67 33.88 1.29
N ALA A 56 -12.71 33.68 2.60
CA ALA A 56 -13.88 33.11 3.29
C ALA A 56 -15.09 34.05 3.24
N LEU A 57 -14.88 35.36 3.38
CA LEU A 57 -15.94 36.36 3.24
C LEU A 57 -16.48 36.42 1.80
N LEU A 58 -15.60 36.39 0.80
CA LEU A 58 -16.00 36.38 -0.61
C LEU A 58 -16.67 35.06 -1.02
N ALA A 59 -16.11 33.91 -0.64
CA ALA A 59 -16.68 32.60 -0.96
C ALA A 59 -17.98 32.33 -0.20
N GLY A 60 -18.10 32.80 1.05
CA GLY A 60 -19.34 32.75 1.82
C GLY A 60 -20.44 33.64 1.21
N GLY A 61 -20.10 34.87 0.83
CA GLY A 61 -21.04 35.80 0.19
C GLY A 61 -21.48 35.35 -1.21
N VAL A 62 -20.53 34.95 -2.06
CA VAL A 62 -20.81 34.46 -3.43
C VAL A 62 -21.50 33.10 -3.42
N GLY A 63 -21.09 32.18 -2.52
CA GLY A 63 -21.71 30.87 -2.38
C GLY A 63 -23.17 30.94 -1.90
N TRP A 64 -23.47 31.88 -1.00
CA TRP A 64 -24.83 32.10 -0.50
C TRP A 64 -25.73 32.77 -1.55
N LEU A 65 -25.21 33.74 -2.31
CA LEU A 65 -25.97 34.49 -3.31
C LEU A 65 -26.23 33.71 -4.61
N PHE A 66 -25.27 32.92 -5.09
CA PHE A 66 -25.36 32.31 -6.43
C PHE A 66 -25.65 30.81 -6.46
N TYR A 67 -25.28 30.08 -5.41
CA TYR A 67 -25.27 28.61 -5.46
C TYR A 67 -26.29 27.92 -4.55
N GLN A 68 -26.87 28.63 -3.57
CA GLN A 68 -27.82 28.09 -2.57
C GLN A 68 -27.36 26.78 -1.90
N SER A 69 -26.07 26.44 -1.97
CA SER A 69 -25.50 25.19 -1.48
C SER A 69 -24.24 25.50 -0.67
N PRO A 70 -24.29 25.33 0.66
CA PRO A 70 -23.14 25.51 1.54
C PRO A 70 -21.92 24.67 1.11
N ALA A 71 -22.17 23.50 0.51
CA ALA A 71 -21.11 22.60 0.05
C ALA A 71 -20.27 23.20 -1.09
N LEU A 72 -20.89 23.93 -2.02
CA LEU A 72 -20.17 24.59 -3.12
C LEU A 72 -19.34 25.77 -2.62
N GLY A 73 -19.83 26.51 -1.62
CA GLY A 73 -19.06 27.56 -0.95
C GLY A 73 -17.81 26.99 -0.25
N VAL A 74 -17.95 25.87 0.46
CA VAL A 74 -16.81 25.16 1.08
C VAL A 74 -15.83 24.67 0.01
N TRP A 75 -16.33 24.08 -1.08
CA TRP A 75 -15.48 23.60 -2.18
C TRP A 75 -14.67 24.75 -2.80
N ALA A 76 -15.31 25.87 -3.12
CA ALA A 76 -14.66 27.05 -3.68
C ALA A 76 -13.62 27.64 -2.73
N LEU A 77 -13.94 27.73 -1.43
CA LEU A 77 -13.01 28.23 -0.41
C LEU A 77 -11.75 27.35 -0.30
N LEU A 78 -11.94 26.03 -0.23
CA LEU A 78 -10.82 25.09 -0.14
C LEU A 78 -9.98 25.12 -1.41
N ALA A 79 -10.61 25.17 -2.58
CA ALA A 79 -9.96 25.30 -3.88
C ALA A 79 -9.11 26.57 -3.98
N ALA A 80 -9.70 27.72 -3.63
CA ALA A 80 -9.02 29.01 -3.65
C ALA A 80 -7.84 29.03 -2.67
N THR A 81 -8.04 28.50 -1.46
CA THR A 81 -7.00 28.42 -0.44
C THR A 81 -5.84 27.55 -0.90
N ALA A 82 -6.11 26.36 -1.43
CA ALA A 82 -5.09 25.45 -1.95
C ALA A 82 -4.33 26.07 -3.14
N THR A 83 -5.06 26.69 -4.07
CA THR A 83 -4.47 27.35 -5.25
C THR A 83 -3.56 28.50 -4.83
N ALA A 84 -4.01 29.36 -3.91
CA ALA A 84 -3.22 30.48 -3.42
C ALA A 84 -1.95 30.00 -2.71
N GLN A 85 -2.06 28.99 -1.82
CA GLN A 85 -0.92 28.39 -1.15
C GLN A 85 0.08 27.78 -2.16
N ALA A 86 -0.42 27.07 -3.18
CA ALA A 86 0.42 26.49 -4.23
C ALA A 86 1.19 27.56 -5.02
N LEU A 87 0.50 28.61 -5.49
CA LEU A 87 1.11 29.71 -6.25
C LEU A 87 2.15 30.46 -5.41
N TRP A 88 1.86 30.71 -4.14
CA TRP A 88 2.82 31.37 -3.25
C TRP A 88 4.03 30.50 -2.96
N LEU A 89 3.84 29.20 -2.72
CA LEU A 89 4.95 28.26 -2.58
C LEU A 89 5.79 28.20 -3.87
N MET A 90 5.16 28.23 -5.04
CA MET A 90 5.90 28.30 -6.32
C MET A 90 6.74 29.57 -6.44
N ALA A 91 6.30 30.69 -5.88
CA ALA A 91 7.09 31.93 -5.87
C ALA A 91 8.35 31.80 -4.98
N GLN A 92 8.28 31.00 -3.90
CA GLN A 92 9.39 30.83 -2.96
C GLN A 92 10.57 30.02 -3.57
N PRO A 93 11.80 30.57 -3.61
CA PRO A 93 12.97 29.84 -4.11
C PRO A 93 13.25 28.56 -3.33
N GLN A 94 13.09 28.59 -2.00
CA GLN A 94 13.31 27.44 -1.12
C GLN A 94 12.35 26.28 -1.42
N ALA A 95 11.07 26.58 -1.64
CA ALA A 95 10.07 25.58 -2.01
C ALA A 95 10.35 24.96 -3.39
N ARG A 96 10.74 25.78 -4.38
CA ARG A 96 11.18 25.27 -5.69
C ARG A 96 12.42 24.39 -5.59
N ALA A 97 13.39 24.75 -4.74
CA ALA A 97 14.57 23.93 -4.49
C ALA A 97 14.19 22.56 -3.90
N ARG A 98 13.19 22.51 -3.00
CA ARG A 98 12.67 21.23 -2.47
C ARG A 98 12.04 20.35 -3.55
N LEU A 99 11.26 20.92 -4.48
CA LEU A 99 10.74 20.15 -5.62
C LEU A 99 11.88 19.64 -6.51
N GLY A 100 12.91 20.47 -6.74
CA GLY A 100 14.11 20.07 -7.46
C GLY A 100 14.84 18.91 -6.77
N GLY A 101 14.98 18.96 -5.44
CA GLY A 101 15.54 17.88 -4.64
C GLY A 101 14.71 16.60 -4.72
N LEU A 102 13.39 16.71 -4.57
CA LEU A 102 12.47 15.58 -4.69
C LEU A 102 12.62 14.88 -6.06
N ARG A 103 12.65 15.65 -7.15
CA ARG A 103 12.85 15.12 -8.50
C ARG A 103 14.16 14.35 -8.67
N ARG A 104 15.23 14.71 -7.96
CA ARG A 104 16.51 13.98 -7.99
C ARG A 104 16.45 12.65 -7.23
N HIS A 105 15.55 12.52 -6.26
CA HIS A 105 15.36 11.30 -5.47
C HIS A 105 14.22 10.41 -5.96
N LEU A 106 13.33 10.93 -6.82
CA LEU A 106 12.28 10.14 -7.45
C LEU A 106 12.90 9.12 -8.40
N GLN A 107 12.78 7.86 -8.03
CA GLN A 107 13.16 6.74 -8.88
C GLN A 107 11.95 6.22 -9.65
N PRO A 108 12.13 5.69 -10.88
CA PRO A 108 11.02 5.26 -11.74
C PRO A 108 10.05 4.28 -11.10
N TRP A 109 10.53 3.39 -10.22
CA TRP A 109 9.70 2.39 -9.53
C TRP A 109 8.74 2.98 -8.49
N MET A 110 9.02 4.18 -7.99
CA MET A 110 8.20 4.82 -6.96
C MET A 110 6.85 5.26 -7.51
N LEU A 111 6.78 5.60 -8.80
CA LEU A 111 5.54 6.01 -9.46
C LEU A 111 4.51 4.87 -9.51
N PRO A 112 4.79 3.68 -10.08
CA PRO A 112 3.83 2.58 -10.07
C PRO A 112 3.50 2.12 -8.64
N LEU A 113 4.44 2.16 -7.69
CA LEU A 113 4.11 1.85 -6.30
C LEU A 113 3.14 2.87 -5.68
N ALA A 114 3.32 4.17 -5.96
CA ALA A 114 2.39 5.19 -5.52
C ALA A 114 1.01 5.01 -6.17
N LEU A 115 0.95 4.71 -7.46
CA LEU A 115 -0.30 4.39 -8.15
C LEU A 115 -0.98 3.14 -7.58
N ALA A 116 -0.20 2.11 -7.20
CA ALA A 116 -0.71 0.91 -6.54
C ALA A 116 -1.37 1.21 -5.20
N VAL A 117 -0.95 2.25 -4.49
CA VAL A 117 -1.63 2.75 -3.29
C VAL A 117 -2.90 3.50 -3.65
N LEU A 118 -2.82 4.41 -4.63
CA LEU A 118 -3.95 5.25 -5.01
C LEU A 118 -5.14 4.45 -5.57
N VAL A 119 -4.88 3.38 -6.31
CA VAL A 119 -5.95 2.54 -6.89
C VAL A 119 -6.80 1.82 -5.83
N ARG A 120 -6.34 1.72 -4.57
CA ARG A 120 -7.14 1.17 -3.47
C ARG A 120 -8.17 2.14 -2.89
N ILE A 121 -7.97 3.45 -3.07
CA ILE A 121 -8.84 4.48 -2.48
C ILE A 121 -10.32 4.28 -2.86
N PRO A 122 -10.66 3.92 -4.11
CA PRO A 122 -12.06 3.70 -4.49
C PRO A 122 -12.70 2.42 -3.93
N VAL A 123 -11.95 1.46 -3.36
CA VAL A 123 -12.51 0.14 -2.98
C VAL A 123 -13.73 0.23 -2.06
N PRO A 124 -13.76 1.05 -0.99
CA PRO A 124 -14.94 1.18 -0.15
C PRO A 124 -16.14 1.83 -0.84
N LEU A 125 -15.89 2.57 -1.94
CA LEU A 125 -16.90 3.29 -2.71
C LEU A 125 -17.38 2.50 -3.94
N TRP A 126 -16.61 1.50 -4.38
CA TRP A 126 -16.93 0.63 -5.51
C TRP A 126 -16.53 -0.83 -5.23
N PRO A 127 -17.27 -1.55 -4.37
CA PRO A 127 -16.95 -2.92 -4.00
C PRO A 127 -16.93 -3.89 -5.18
N GLU A 128 -17.81 -3.71 -6.16
CA GLU A 128 -17.90 -4.54 -7.36
C GLU A 128 -16.64 -4.42 -8.25
N GLY A 129 -15.91 -3.31 -8.12
CA GLY A 129 -14.64 -3.07 -8.80
C GLY A 129 -13.44 -3.77 -8.15
N PHE A 130 -13.62 -4.41 -6.98
CA PHE A 130 -12.52 -5.01 -6.21
C PHE A 130 -11.63 -5.99 -7.00
N PRO A 131 -12.16 -6.91 -7.86
CA PRO A 131 -11.32 -7.76 -8.71
C PRO A 131 -10.35 -6.97 -9.59
N LEU A 132 -10.88 -5.98 -10.32
CA LEU A 132 -10.11 -5.18 -11.27
C LEU A 132 -9.09 -4.32 -10.53
N ILE A 133 -9.50 -3.67 -9.45
CA ILE A 133 -8.63 -2.84 -8.62
C ILE A 133 -7.47 -3.66 -8.06
N SER A 134 -7.74 -4.85 -7.52
CA SER A 134 -6.73 -5.75 -6.97
C SER A 134 -5.76 -6.25 -8.04
N LEU A 135 -6.25 -6.54 -9.24
CA LEU A 135 -5.41 -6.92 -10.38
C LEU A 135 -4.50 -5.77 -10.82
N VAL A 136 -5.07 -4.58 -11.06
CA VAL A 136 -4.31 -3.39 -11.46
C VAL A 136 -3.25 -3.05 -10.41
N GLN A 137 -3.62 -3.12 -9.14
CA GLN A 137 -2.68 -2.94 -8.05
C GLN A 137 -1.53 -3.94 -8.12
N MET A 138 -1.81 -5.23 -8.23
CA MET A 138 -0.77 -6.25 -8.21
C MET A 138 0.16 -6.12 -9.41
N LEU A 139 -0.38 -5.75 -10.58
CA LEU A 139 0.41 -5.41 -11.76
C LEU A 139 1.32 -4.20 -11.53
N LEU A 140 0.81 -3.15 -10.88
CA LEU A 140 1.60 -1.96 -10.53
C LEU A 140 2.71 -2.27 -9.51
N ILE A 141 2.44 -3.08 -8.50
CA ILE A 141 3.46 -3.53 -7.54
C ILE A 141 4.51 -4.41 -8.24
N SER A 142 4.09 -5.28 -9.16
CA SER A 142 5.00 -6.10 -9.97
C SER A 142 5.86 -5.27 -10.91
N LEU A 143 5.28 -4.24 -11.54
CA LEU A 143 6.04 -3.28 -12.36
C LEU A 143 7.04 -2.48 -11.50
N ALA A 144 6.63 -2.05 -10.31
CA ALA A 144 7.54 -1.39 -9.37
C ALA A 144 8.69 -2.31 -8.95
N ALA A 145 8.41 -3.59 -8.67
CA ALA A 145 9.41 -4.61 -8.37
C ALA A 145 10.41 -4.80 -9.51
N LEU A 146 9.94 -4.89 -10.76
CA LEU A 146 10.77 -5.01 -11.95
C LEU A 146 11.67 -3.78 -12.13
N LEU A 147 11.10 -2.57 -12.08
CA LEU A 147 11.85 -1.32 -12.27
C LEU A 147 12.89 -1.11 -11.15
N TRP A 148 12.53 -1.39 -9.91
CA TRP A 148 13.45 -1.28 -8.79
C TRP A 148 14.56 -2.33 -8.91
N GLY A 149 14.20 -3.59 -9.15
CA GLY A 149 15.14 -4.70 -9.26
C GLY A 149 16.07 -4.58 -10.48
N TRP A 150 15.59 -4.00 -11.58
CA TRP A 150 16.42 -3.67 -12.75
C TRP A 150 17.59 -2.77 -12.37
N GLY A 151 17.35 -1.77 -11.53
CA GLY A 151 18.41 -0.90 -10.99
C GLY A 151 19.43 -1.62 -10.09
N ARG A 152 19.13 -2.83 -9.61
CA ARG A 152 20.00 -3.60 -8.69
C ARG A 152 20.75 -4.73 -9.38
N VAL A 153 20.05 -5.49 -10.22
CA VAL A 153 20.57 -6.73 -10.83
C VAL A 153 20.42 -6.75 -12.35
N GLY A 154 19.96 -5.65 -12.97
CA GLY A 154 19.74 -5.55 -14.42
C GLY A 154 18.67 -6.53 -14.91
N VAL A 155 18.83 -7.03 -16.14
CA VAL A 155 17.91 -7.98 -16.79
C VAL A 155 17.66 -9.26 -15.99
N ARG A 156 18.56 -9.63 -15.07
CA ARG A 156 18.38 -10.80 -14.19
C ARG A 156 17.10 -10.73 -13.35
N ILE A 157 16.57 -9.52 -13.10
CA ILE A 157 15.29 -9.37 -12.40
C ILE A 157 14.13 -10.04 -13.17
N VAL A 158 14.18 -10.04 -14.51
CA VAL A 158 13.15 -10.66 -15.35
C VAL A 158 13.17 -12.17 -15.17
N LEU A 159 14.37 -12.78 -15.17
CA LEU A 159 14.53 -14.20 -14.88
C LEU A 159 14.00 -14.54 -13.49
N LEU A 160 14.37 -13.77 -12.47
CA LEU A 160 13.89 -13.96 -11.10
C LEU A 160 12.37 -13.83 -10.99
N ALA A 161 11.77 -12.89 -11.73
CA ALA A 161 10.33 -12.72 -11.80
C ALA A 161 9.64 -13.92 -12.42
N VAL A 162 10.15 -14.41 -13.56
CA VAL A 162 9.62 -15.60 -14.24
C VAL A 162 9.74 -16.84 -13.35
N LEU A 163 10.88 -17.03 -12.67
CA LEU A 163 11.08 -18.18 -11.77
C LEU A 163 10.15 -18.13 -10.55
N ALA A 164 10.01 -16.97 -9.90
CA ALA A 164 9.10 -16.82 -8.77
C ALA A 164 7.63 -17.00 -9.18
N PHE A 165 7.25 -16.42 -10.32
CA PHE A 165 5.93 -16.57 -10.92
C PHE A 165 5.62 -18.04 -11.24
N ALA A 166 6.55 -18.72 -11.92
CA ALA A 166 6.37 -20.12 -12.32
C ALA A 166 6.35 -21.07 -11.11
N LEU A 167 7.20 -20.83 -10.11
CA LEU A 167 7.19 -21.61 -8.87
C LEU A 167 5.87 -21.41 -8.11
N GLY A 168 5.42 -20.17 -7.95
CA GLY A 168 4.14 -19.85 -7.32
C GLY A 168 2.98 -20.50 -8.07
N LEU A 169 2.86 -20.25 -9.38
CA LEU A 169 1.82 -20.86 -10.21
C LEU A 169 1.85 -22.38 -10.16
N GLY A 170 3.04 -23.00 -10.21
CA GLY A 170 3.18 -24.45 -10.16
C GLY A 170 2.68 -25.06 -8.84
N VAL A 171 3.00 -24.42 -7.71
CA VAL A 171 2.55 -24.89 -6.39
C VAL A 171 1.04 -24.65 -6.21
N GLU A 172 0.49 -23.56 -6.74
CA GLU A 172 -0.97 -23.27 -6.70
C GLU A 172 -1.78 -24.22 -7.60
N LEU A 173 -1.27 -24.55 -8.78
CA LEU A 173 -1.90 -25.54 -9.66
C LEU A 173 -1.88 -26.93 -9.01
N LEU A 174 -0.77 -27.29 -8.36
CA LEU A 174 -0.69 -28.54 -7.62
C LEU A 174 -1.66 -28.55 -6.42
N GLY A 175 -1.68 -27.45 -5.65
CA GLY A 175 -2.54 -27.25 -4.49
C GLY A 175 -4.02 -27.34 -4.81
N SER A 176 -4.47 -26.55 -5.77
CA SER A 176 -5.88 -26.50 -6.16
C SER A 176 -6.42 -27.80 -6.78
N GLN A 177 -5.54 -28.65 -7.33
CA GLN A 177 -5.95 -29.94 -7.92
C GLN A 177 -5.84 -31.11 -6.95
N THR A 178 -4.83 -31.11 -6.06
CA THR A 178 -4.50 -32.28 -5.23
C THR A 178 -4.75 -32.07 -3.73
N GLY A 179 -4.92 -30.81 -3.31
CA GLY A 179 -4.92 -30.41 -1.90
C GLY A 179 -3.53 -30.29 -1.28
N PHE A 180 -2.45 -30.69 -1.95
CA PHE A 180 -1.08 -30.51 -1.47
C PHE A 180 -0.39 -29.37 -2.23
N PRO A 181 0.28 -28.41 -1.56
CA PRO A 181 0.67 -28.41 -0.15
C PRO A 181 -0.27 -27.63 0.78
N PHE A 182 -1.31 -26.97 0.29
CA PHE A 182 -2.06 -25.98 1.10
C PHE A 182 -3.21 -26.55 1.95
N GLY A 183 -3.75 -27.71 1.58
CA GLY A 183 -5.06 -28.22 2.02
C GLY A 183 -6.04 -28.25 0.86
N LEU A 184 -7.26 -28.78 1.07
CA LEU A 184 -8.29 -28.83 0.03
C LEU A 184 -9.03 -27.50 -0.07
N TYR A 185 -9.01 -26.88 -1.25
CA TYR A 185 -9.69 -25.61 -1.55
C TYR A 185 -10.10 -25.54 -3.02
N SER A 186 -10.94 -24.56 -3.35
CA SER A 186 -11.43 -24.32 -4.72
C SER A 186 -11.41 -22.83 -5.07
N TYR A 187 -10.95 -22.52 -6.29
CA TYR A 187 -10.93 -21.16 -6.89
C TYR A 187 -12.18 -20.83 -7.72
N GLN A 188 -13.32 -21.47 -7.49
CA GLN A 188 -14.50 -21.31 -8.36
C GLN A 188 -14.98 -19.85 -8.52
N GLY A 189 -14.85 -19.01 -7.49
CA GLY A 189 -15.19 -17.58 -7.56
C GLY A 189 -14.01 -16.66 -7.85
N ALA A 190 -12.85 -17.20 -8.23
CA ALA A 190 -11.62 -16.43 -8.35
C ALA A 190 -11.72 -15.29 -9.37
N PRO A 191 -11.11 -14.13 -9.08
CA PRO A 191 -11.12 -12.98 -9.99
C PRO A 191 -10.33 -13.31 -11.26
N GLN A 192 -10.93 -13.00 -12.41
CA GLN A 192 -10.27 -13.12 -13.71
C GLN A 192 -9.19 -12.03 -13.88
N PRO A 193 -8.15 -12.30 -14.69
CA PRO A 193 -7.90 -13.51 -15.46
C PRO A 193 -7.29 -14.65 -14.62
N THR A 194 -7.57 -15.90 -15.00
CA THR A 194 -6.97 -17.10 -14.38
C THR A 194 -6.03 -17.84 -15.34
N ILE A 195 -5.07 -18.57 -14.79
CA ILE A 195 -4.19 -19.51 -15.52
C ILE A 195 -4.39 -20.89 -14.89
N GLY A 196 -4.99 -21.81 -15.66
CA GLY A 196 -5.31 -23.16 -15.15
C GLY A 196 -6.22 -23.15 -13.91
N GLY A 197 -7.10 -22.15 -13.80
CA GLY A 197 -7.99 -21.96 -12.64
C GLY A 197 -7.41 -21.09 -11.53
N VAL A 198 -6.10 -20.86 -11.50
CA VAL A 198 -5.45 -20.01 -10.49
C VAL A 198 -5.52 -18.54 -10.92
N PRO A 199 -6.07 -17.62 -10.11
CA PRO A 199 -6.11 -16.20 -10.45
C PRO A 199 -4.72 -15.59 -10.62
N LEU A 200 -4.51 -14.83 -11.70
CA LEU A 200 -3.21 -14.26 -12.10
C LEU A 200 -2.56 -13.39 -11.00
N ILE A 201 -3.38 -12.80 -10.13
CA ILE A 201 -2.92 -11.99 -8.99
C ILE A 201 -1.99 -12.80 -8.07
N VAL A 202 -2.26 -14.10 -7.88
CA VAL A 202 -1.53 -14.96 -6.96
C VAL A 202 -0.06 -15.18 -7.39
N PRO A 203 0.24 -15.69 -8.60
CA PRO A 203 1.63 -15.85 -9.03
C PRO A 203 2.38 -14.51 -9.20
N LEU A 204 1.69 -13.40 -9.47
CA LEU A 204 2.28 -12.06 -9.42
C LEU A 204 2.67 -11.67 -7.99
N GLY A 205 1.84 -12.00 -7.00
CA GLY A 205 2.12 -11.83 -5.57
C GLY A 205 3.34 -12.64 -5.11
N TRP A 206 3.44 -13.89 -5.54
CA TRP A 206 4.60 -14.76 -5.30
C TRP A 206 5.91 -14.15 -5.82
N PHE A 207 5.85 -13.36 -6.89
CA PHE A 207 6.99 -12.55 -7.33
C PHE A 207 7.17 -11.29 -6.45
N ALA A 208 6.25 -10.34 -6.54
CA ALA A 208 6.50 -8.96 -6.14
C ALA A 208 6.43 -8.76 -4.61
N LEU A 209 5.45 -9.37 -3.94
CA LEU A 209 5.28 -9.23 -2.49
C LEU A 209 6.35 -10.03 -1.75
N VAL A 210 6.67 -11.24 -2.21
CA VAL A 210 7.81 -12.00 -1.65
C VAL A 210 9.13 -11.28 -1.87
N LEU A 211 9.31 -10.58 -3.01
CA LEU A 211 10.50 -9.75 -3.21
C LEU A 211 10.56 -8.60 -2.18
N SER A 212 9.45 -7.90 -1.97
CA SER A 212 9.39 -6.84 -0.95
C SER A 212 9.66 -7.37 0.46
N ALA A 213 9.15 -8.56 0.79
CA ALA A 213 9.39 -9.24 2.05
C ALA A 213 10.85 -9.74 2.18
N HIS A 214 11.48 -10.17 1.08
CA HIS A 214 12.89 -10.53 1.02
C HIS A 214 13.79 -9.33 1.33
N VAL A 215 13.48 -8.18 0.72
CA VAL A 215 14.18 -6.91 0.96
C VAL A 215 14.01 -6.47 2.41
N LEU A 216 12.79 -6.50 2.92
CA LEU A 216 12.47 -6.17 4.33
C LEU A 216 13.15 -7.12 5.32
N ALA A 217 13.30 -8.39 4.96
CA ALA A 217 13.97 -9.40 5.78
C ALA A 217 15.52 -9.28 5.77
N GLY A 218 16.09 -8.34 5.01
CA GLY A 218 17.54 -8.27 4.80
C GLY A 218 18.09 -9.52 4.11
N GLY A 219 17.28 -10.16 3.26
CA GLY A 219 17.67 -11.35 2.50
C GLY A 219 17.73 -12.64 3.33
N ARG A 220 17.12 -12.67 4.52
CA ARG A 220 17.03 -13.86 5.39
C ARG A 220 15.79 -14.70 5.04
N PRO A 221 15.94 -15.89 4.42
CA PRO A 221 14.78 -16.65 3.92
C PRO A 221 13.75 -17.04 4.98
N TRP A 222 14.18 -17.43 6.18
CA TRP A 222 13.27 -17.75 7.28
C TRP A 222 12.39 -16.55 7.68
N ARG A 223 12.94 -15.34 7.71
CA ARG A 223 12.19 -14.12 8.05
C ARG A 223 11.27 -13.72 6.90
N THR A 224 11.67 -13.95 5.65
CA THR A 224 10.78 -13.79 4.49
C THR A 224 9.60 -14.74 4.59
N GLY A 225 9.81 -16.01 4.92
CA GLY A 225 8.72 -16.96 5.14
C GLY A 225 7.72 -16.48 6.19
N LEU A 226 8.20 -15.95 7.33
CA LEU A 226 7.32 -15.37 8.37
C LEU A 226 6.53 -14.15 7.88
N LEU A 227 7.16 -13.25 7.11
CA LEU A 227 6.49 -12.09 6.52
C LEU A 227 5.42 -12.53 5.51
N VAL A 228 5.72 -13.54 4.71
CA VAL A 228 4.79 -14.09 3.72
C VAL A 228 3.58 -14.75 4.41
N VAL A 229 3.79 -15.49 5.50
CA VAL A 229 2.70 -16.02 6.35
C VAL A 229 1.90 -14.89 7.02
N ALA A 230 2.55 -13.84 7.49
CA ALA A 230 1.85 -12.70 8.11
C ALA A 230 0.95 -11.96 7.11
N TRP A 231 1.35 -11.91 5.85
CA TRP A 231 0.51 -11.42 4.75
C TRP A 231 -0.65 -12.38 4.46
N ASP A 232 -0.37 -13.69 4.41
CA ASP A 232 -1.36 -14.75 4.17
C ASP A 232 -2.50 -14.75 5.20
N LEU A 233 -2.23 -14.50 6.49
CA LEU A 233 -3.27 -14.36 7.52
C LEU A 233 -4.38 -13.36 7.16
N GLY A 234 -4.03 -12.28 6.45
CA GLY A 234 -4.99 -11.31 5.96
C GLY A 234 -5.72 -11.77 4.70
N LEU A 235 -5.02 -12.44 3.79
CA LEU A 235 -5.61 -13.00 2.56
C LEU A 235 -6.62 -14.09 2.88
N GLU A 236 -6.34 -14.96 3.85
CA GLU A 236 -7.25 -16.04 4.26
C GLU A 236 -8.52 -15.54 4.92
N ALA A 237 -8.54 -14.33 5.46
CA ALA A 237 -9.79 -13.69 5.87
C ALA A 237 -10.49 -12.98 4.72
N LEU A 238 -9.72 -12.30 3.85
CA LEU A 238 -10.25 -11.44 2.81
C LEU A 238 -10.86 -12.25 1.64
N MET A 239 -10.12 -13.21 1.11
CA MET A 239 -10.46 -13.88 -0.15
C MET A 239 -11.66 -14.83 0.00
N PRO A 240 -11.79 -15.62 1.08
CA PRO A 240 -13.02 -16.36 1.36
C PRO A 240 -14.23 -15.46 1.61
N ALA A 241 -14.04 -14.33 2.31
CA ALA A 241 -15.13 -13.38 2.54
C ALA A 241 -15.65 -12.74 1.24
N GLN A 242 -14.79 -12.63 0.21
CA GLN A 242 -15.18 -12.19 -1.13
C GLN A 242 -15.64 -13.35 -2.04
N GLY A 243 -15.64 -14.59 -1.55
CA GLY A 243 -16.03 -15.78 -2.31
C GLY A 243 -15.00 -16.22 -3.36
N TYR A 244 -13.75 -15.75 -3.29
CA TYR A 244 -12.74 -16.03 -4.32
C TYR A 244 -12.07 -17.39 -4.17
N TRP A 245 -11.99 -17.89 -2.94
CA TRP A 245 -11.71 -19.29 -2.70
C TRP A 245 -12.48 -19.82 -1.52
N ALA A 246 -12.75 -21.13 -1.53
CA ALA A 246 -13.45 -21.83 -0.47
C ALA A 246 -12.62 -23.02 0.01
N TRP A 247 -12.37 -23.05 1.32
CA TRP A 247 -11.69 -24.16 2.00
C TRP A 247 -12.66 -25.31 2.27
N GLN A 248 -12.16 -26.54 2.22
CA GLN A 248 -12.90 -27.78 2.44
C GLN A 248 -12.27 -28.63 3.56
N ASP A 249 -11.58 -27.98 4.49
CA ASP A 249 -10.88 -28.68 5.57
C ASP A 249 -11.82 -28.98 6.75
N PRO A 250 -11.83 -30.22 7.28
CA PRO A 250 -12.69 -30.59 8.41
C PRO A 250 -12.21 -30.00 9.76
N ASN A 251 -10.96 -29.53 9.85
CA ASN A 251 -10.36 -28.97 11.06
C ASN A 251 -9.67 -27.62 10.74
N PRO A 252 -10.43 -26.60 10.35
CA PRO A 252 -9.89 -25.31 9.94
C PRO A 252 -9.19 -24.60 11.12
N LEU A 253 -8.08 -23.92 10.84
CA LEU A 253 -7.37 -23.12 11.83
C LEU A 253 -7.84 -21.66 11.83
N TRP A 254 -7.89 -21.04 10.65
CA TRP A 254 -8.12 -19.60 10.52
C TRP A 254 -8.88 -19.29 9.24
N TYR A 255 -10.09 -18.74 9.38
CA TYR A 255 -11.00 -18.41 8.27
C TYR A 255 -11.19 -19.55 7.23
N GLY A 256 -11.20 -20.80 7.71
CA GLY A 256 -11.35 -22.00 6.89
C GLY A 256 -10.03 -22.65 6.48
N ALA A 257 -8.92 -21.90 6.45
CA ALA A 257 -7.62 -22.43 6.06
C ALA A 257 -7.04 -23.37 7.14
N PRO A 258 -6.50 -24.55 6.77
CA PRO A 258 -5.82 -25.44 7.71
C PRO A 258 -4.41 -24.94 8.05
N ILE A 259 -3.82 -25.50 9.11
CA ILE A 259 -2.43 -25.20 9.49
C ILE A 259 -1.43 -25.46 8.35
N GLN A 260 -1.73 -26.44 7.50
CA GLN A 260 -0.90 -26.82 6.36
C GLN A 260 -0.68 -25.67 5.37
N ASN A 261 -1.69 -24.80 5.16
CA ASN A 261 -1.59 -23.62 4.32
C ASN A 261 -0.44 -22.72 4.77
N TYR A 262 -0.41 -22.36 6.05
CA TYR A 262 0.61 -21.48 6.61
C TYR A 262 2.02 -22.08 6.55
N LEU A 263 2.14 -23.40 6.74
CA LEU A 263 3.43 -24.10 6.58
C LEU A 263 3.89 -24.08 5.12
N ALA A 264 2.97 -24.25 4.16
CA ALA A 264 3.26 -24.16 2.75
C ALA A 264 3.65 -22.73 2.33
N TRP A 265 2.91 -21.71 2.76
CA TRP A 265 3.24 -20.31 2.51
C TRP A 265 4.61 -19.93 3.06
N PHE A 266 4.95 -20.41 4.26
CA PHE A 266 6.29 -20.28 4.82
C PHE A 266 7.35 -20.92 3.93
N ALA A 267 7.15 -22.18 3.54
CA ALA A 267 8.12 -22.96 2.76
C ALA A 267 8.34 -22.38 1.35
N VAL A 268 7.27 -21.98 0.66
CA VAL A 268 7.34 -21.36 -0.67
C VAL A 268 8.00 -19.99 -0.58
N GLY A 269 7.58 -19.15 0.39
CA GLY A 269 8.21 -17.85 0.64
C GLY A 269 9.70 -17.97 0.98
N TYR A 270 10.07 -18.98 1.77
CA TYR A 270 11.48 -19.32 2.06
C TYR A 270 12.22 -19.70 0.77
N ALA A 271 11.66 -20.60 -0.05
CA ALA A 271 12.31 -21.09 -1.27
C ALA A 271 12.55 -19.97 -2.28
N ILE A 272 11.55 -19.11 -2.53
CA ILE A 272 11.67 -17.94 -3.39
C ILE A 272 12.71 -16.95 -2.84
N SER A 273 12.68 -16.69 -1.53
CA SER A 273 13.67 -15.81 -0.89
C SER A 273 15.10 -16.35 -0.97
N TRP A 274 15.26 -17.67 -0.82
CA TRP A 274 16.54 -18.34 -1.01
C TRP A 274 17.04 -18.20 -2.45
N MET A 275 16.15 -18.38 -3.44
CA MET A 275 16.45 -18.15 -4.84
C MET A 275 16.89 -16.70 -5.10
N TYR A 276 16.16 -15.70 -4.59
CA TYR A 276 16.55 -14.28 -4.71
C TYR A 276 17.92 -14.02 -4.07
N ARG A 277 18.20 -14.61 -2.91
CA ARG A 277 19.51 -14.46 -2.25
C ARG A 277 20.65 -15.01 -3.09
N ARG A 278 20.44 -16.16 -3.73
CA ARG A 278 21.45 -16.86 -4.53
C ARG A 278 21.70 -16.20 -5.88
N LEU A 279 20.64 -15.87 -6.61
CA LEU A 279 20.71 -15.40 -8.00
C LEU A 279 20.72 -13.86 -8.10
N GLY A 280 20.23 -13.16 -7.08
CA GLY A 280 20.18 -11.70 -6.97
C GLY A 280 20.73 -11.15 -5.65
N PRO A 281 22.00 -11.41 -5.29
CA PRO A 281 22.55 -11.03 -3.97
C PRO A 281 22.56 -9.52 -3.70
N ARG A 282 22.38 -8.66 -4.72
CA ARG A 282 22.26 -7.20 -4.55
C ARG A 282 20.85 -6.73 -4.14
N LEU A 283 19.85 -7.60 -4.19
CA LEU A 283 18.45 -7.23 -3.89
C LEU A 283 18.26 -6.87 -2.42
N HIS A 284 18.93 -7.53 -1.47
CA HIS A 284 18.76 -7.24 -0.05
C HIS A 284 19.70 -6.17 0.50
N GLN A 285 20.53 -5.55 -0.34
CA GLN A 285 21.52 -4.55 0.10
C GLN A 285 20.92 -3.16 0.29
N ASP A 286 19.75 -2.91 -0.28
CA ASP A 286 19.00 -1.65 -0.12
C ASP A 286 17.56 -1.95 0.27
N GLY A 287 17.14 -1.39 1.39
CA GLY A 287 15.80 -1.57 1.97
C GLY A 287 14.69 -0.77 1.28
N ALA A 288 14.95 -0.01 0.21
CA ALA A 288 13.97 0.91 -0.37
C ALA A 288 12.67 0.20 -0.79
N PHE A 289 12.75 -0.98 -1.41
CA PHE A 289 11.56 -1.70 -1.86
C PHE A 289 10.81 -2.44 -0.73
N ALA A 290 11.35 -2.47 0.49
CA ALA A 290 10.60 -2.91 1.67
C ALA A 290 9.36 -2.04 1.94
N TRP A 291 9.33 -0.81 1.40
CA TRP A 291 8.15 0.04 1.47
C TRP A 291 6.92 -0.56 0.80
N ALA A 292 7.07 -1.39 -0.24
CA ALA A 292 5.92 -2.07 -0.83
C ALA A 292 5.21 -2.99 0.19
N TYR A 293 5.99 -3.76 0.96
CA TYR A 293 5.44 -4.58 2.04
C TYR A 293 4.84 -3.73 3.17
N ARG A 294 5.50 -2.63 3.56
CA ARG A 294 4.99 -1.75 4.63
C ARG A 294 3.68 -1.07 4.26
N LEU A 295 3.54 -0.67 3.00
CA LEU A 295 2.28 -0.13 2.49
C LEU A 295 1.20 -1.20 2.52
N GLU A 296 1.52 -2.43 2.10
CA GLU A 296 0.58 -3.57 2.22
C GLU A 296 0.17 -3.83 3.68
N ALA A 297 1.14 -3.82 4.60
CA ALA A 297 0.92 -3.96 6.03
C ALA A 297 0.05 -2.86 6.65
N LEU A 298 -0.10 -1.72 5.98
CA LEU A 298 -1.04 -0.66 6.37
C LEU A 298 -2.41 -0.90 5.74
N PHE A 299 -2.47 -1.11 4.43
CA PHE A 299 -3.73 -1.11 3.68
C PHE A 299 -4.54 -2.38 3.86
N LEU A 300 -3.91 -3.55 3.92
CA LEU A 300 -4.64 -4.82 4.05
C LEU A 300 -5.42 -4.90 5.38
N PRO A 301 -4.82 -4.64 6.56
CA PRO A 301 -5.55 -4.58 7.82
C PRO A 301 -6.67 -3.53 7.85
N VAL A 302 -6.43 -2.35 7.28
CA VAL A 302 -7.44 -1.30 7.19
C VAL A 302 -8.61 -1.75 6.30
N GLY A 303 -8.32 -2.38 5.16
CA GLY A 303 -9.34 -2.96 4.28
C GLY A 303 -10.18 -4.02 4.99
N LEU A 304 -9.55 -4.93 5.73
CA LEU A 304 -10.23 -5.94 6.55
C LEU A 304 -11.15 -5.29 7.59
N ALA A 305 -10.69 -4.23 8.27
CA ALA A 305 -11.50 -3.50 9.25
C ALA A 305 -12.72 -2.83 8.61
N LEU A 306 -12.54 -2.23 7.43
CA LEU A 306 -13.64 -1.60 6.67
C LEU A 306 -14.69 -2.62 6.20
N LEU A 307 -14.28 -3.87 5.95
CA LEU A 307 -15.18 -4.99 5.64
C LEU A 307 -15.82 -5.62 6.90
N GLY A 308 -15.55 -5.09 8.09
CA GLY A 308 -16.06 -5.62 9.36
C GLY A 308 -15.32 -6.85 9.89
N LEU A 309 -14.23 -7.26 9.26
CA LEU A 309 -13.40 -8.41 9.67
C LEU A 309 -12.38 -8.01 10.75
N TRP A 310 -12.88 -7.47 11.86
CA TRP A 310 -12.05 -6.89 12.93
C TRP A 310 -11.00 -7.84 13.53
N PRO A 311 -11.31 -9.12 13.83
CA PRO A 311 -10.29 -10.06 14.34
C PRO A 311 -9.15 -10.25 13.35
N ALA A 312 -9.47 -10.35 12.06
CA ALA A 312 -8.47 -10.47 11.01
C ALA A 312 -7.67 -9.19 10.81
N ALA A 313 -8.32 -8.04 10.82
CA ALA A 313 -7.65 -6.74 10.76
C ALA A 313 -6.62 -6.59 11.89
N LEU A 314 -7.00 -6.96 13.12
CA LEU A 314 -6.12 -6.86 14.28
C LEU A 314 -4.94 -7.83 14.16
N LEU A 315 -5.20 -9.12 13.91
CA LEU A 315 -4.14 -10.14 13.89
C LEU A 315 -3.20 -9.97 12.69
N CYS A 316 -3.73 -9.73 11.48
CA CYS A 316 -2.92 -9.39 10.31
C CYS A 316 -2.12 -8.10 10.55
N GLY A 317 -2.77 -7.07 11.10
CA GLY A 317 -2.13 -5.79 11.41
C GLY A 317 -0.96 -5.94 12.37
N LEU A 318 -1.15 -6.65 13.49
CA LEU A 318 -0.11 -6.93 14.47
C LEU A 318 1.02 -7.79 13.89
N ALA A 319 0.68 -8.85 13.15
CA ALA A 319 1.68 -9.74 12.56
C ALA A 319 2.54 -9.03 11.51
N MET A 320 1.91 -8.36 10.53
CA MET A 320 2.63 -7.69 9.45
C MET A 320 3.42 -6.47 9.97
N ASN A 321 2.81 -5.61 10.79
CA ASN A 321 3.50 -4.42 11.29
C ASN A 321 4.53 -4.76 12.37
N GLY A 322 4.25 -5.75 13.21
CA GLY A 322 5.24 -6.28 14.15
C GLY A 322 6.52 -6.64 13.40
N LEU A 323 6.43 -7.55 12.42
CA LEU A 323 7.58 -8.01 11.64
C LEU A 323 8.23 -6.91 10.78
N ALA A 324 7.44 -5.98 10.24
CA ALA A 324 7.93 -4.92 9.36
C ALA A 324 8.66 -3.78 10.08
N TRP A 325 8.38 -3.60 11.38
CA TRP A 325 8.94 -2.55 12.22
C TRP A 325 9.77 -3.09 13.39
N LEU A 326 9.97 -4.41 13.49
CA LEU A 326 10.78 -5.08 14.52
C LEU A 326 12.13 -4.40 14.81
N GLU A 327 12.80 -3.87 13.79
CA GLU A 327 14.12 -3.23 13.91
C GLU A 327 14.08 -1.83 14.56
N TYR A 328 12.90 -1.24 14.67
CA TYR A 328 12.65 0.07 15.27
C TYR A 328 11.96 -0.01 16.62
N LEU A 329 11.49 -1.20 17.01
CA LEU A 329 10.99 -1.41 18.36
C LEU A 329 12.19 -1.33 19.31
N PRO A 330 12.12 -0.48 20.35
CA PRO A 330 13.11 -0.49 21.42
C PRO A 330 12.90 -1.77 22.23
N LEU A 331 13.37 -2.90 21.70
CA LEU A 331 13.57 -4.10 22.49
C LEU A 331 14.69 -3.75 23.47
N GLY A 332 14.31 -3.55 24.73
CA GLY A 332 15.21 -3.15 25.80
C GLY A 332 16.48 -4.00 25.80
N GLY A 333 17.63 -3.33 25.70
CA GLY A 333 18.95 -3.81 26.10
C GLY A 333 19.43 -5.14 25.49
N CYS A 334 20.18 -5.06 24.39
CA CYS A 334 21.57 -5.55 24.33
C CYS A 334 22.21 -5.31 22.95
N GLY A 335 23.24 -4.46 22.93
CA GLY A 335 24.43 -4.65 22.12
C GLY A 335 24.33 -4.41 20.60
N GLY A 336 24.67 -3.19 20.18
CA GLY A 336 25.00 -2.94 18.78
C GLY A 336 25.26 -1.48 18.46
N LEU A 337 26.37 -0.93 18.96
CA LEU A 337 26.92 0.33 18.46
C LEU A 337 26.99 0.29 16.93
N LYS A 338 26.10 1.03 16.26
CA LYS A 338 26.33 1.43 14.87
C LYS A 338 27.52 2.38 14.88
N ARG A 339 28.71 1.83 14.58
CA ARG A 339 29.89 2.59 14.19
C ARG A 339 29.47 3.60 13.12
N SER A 340 29.49 4.88 13.47
CA SER A 340 29.62 5.94 12.47
C SER A 340 30.97 5.72 11.78
N ARG A 341 30.95 5.33 10.51
CA ARG A 341 32.11 5.60 9.66
C ARG A 341 32.04 7.09 9.34
N GLY A 342 32.88 7.85 10.03
CA GLY A 342 33.21 9.22 9.66
C GLY A 342 33.73 9.24 8.22
N GLN A 343 33.22 10.20 7.46
CA GLN A 343 33.94 10.76 6.34
C GLN A 343 34.64 12.00 6.90
N THR A 344 35.93 11.87 7.15
CA THR A 344 36.88 12.99 7.10
C THR A 344 37.35 13.15 5.67
#